data_AF-A0A4R8XP54-F1
#
_entry.id   AF-A0A4R8XP54-F1
#
_cell.length_a   1.000
_cell.length_b   1.000
_cell.length_c   1.000
_cell.angle_alpha   90.00
_cell.angle_beta   90.00
_cell.angle_gamma   90.00
#
_symmetry.space_group_name_H-M   'P 1'
#
loop_
_entity.id
_entity.type
_entity.pdbx_description
1 polymer ?
#
loop_
_entity_poly.entity_id
_entity_poly.type
_entity_poly.pdbx_seq_one_letter_code
_entity_poly.pdbx_strand_id
1 'polypeptide(L)'
;MQELVGRLTALDAEATETIKVIAYFDALVAGHASTQVILRGAAILSGCAAGFSSDGAVLRVDASGARALEPRTRDGWPSHSFGGGVAWIEREGSAHANDDMILERLAIALGIAWERTSPAAATRRALQVIIDSKSTPQARLEATHRLRLGPRTLYRVSATPEDTILSGPSVVLSTGFGSIRAGLQAAEIMEVVEPTERAGIGISTLPDALDRSWASALIALRLSSEREPVVNAEELGAMLLLADATDGRAHDSPDLIALEALVQSQPRAAAILESIAGTDSLRAVAVEVGLHHSTVQAKAADFAHALGFDPRSPRGRVRLALALALRRLATNRFD
;
A
#
# COMPACT_ATOMS: atom_id res chain seq x y z
N MET A 1 -4.69 6.54 60.29
CA MET A 1 -4.73 5.14 59.79
C MET A 1 -6.02 4.85 59.01
N GLN A 2 -7.21 5.24 59.50
CA GLN A 2 -8.48 5.09 58.76
C GLN A 2 -8.55 5.88 57.43
N GLU A 3 -7.96 7.07 57.38
CA GLU A 3 -7.91 7.90 56.16
C GLU A 3 -7.04 7.28 55.04
N LEU A 4 -6.01 6.51 55.41
CA LEU A 4 -5.15 5.80 54.45
C LEU A 4 -5.86 4.56 53.86
N VAL A 5 -6.58 3.82 54.71
CA VAL A 5 -7.39 2.67 54.30
C VAL A 5 -8.54 3.10 53.39
N GLY A 6 -9.22 4.20 53.71
CA GLY A 6 -10.28 4.76 52.86
C GLY A 6 -9.79 5.19 51.47
N ARG A 7 -8.59 5.78 51.38
CA ARG A 7 -7.97 6.16 50.11
C ARG A 7 -7.52 4.94 49.29
N LEU A 8 -6.99 3.89 49.94
CA LEU A 8 -6.64 2.63 49.27
C LEU A 8 -7.88 1.89 48.72
N THR A 9 -8.95 1.78 49.51
CA THR A 9 -10.20 1.15 49.04
C THR A 9 -10.88 1.94 47.92
N ALA A 10 -10.76 3.27 47.94
CA ALA A 10 -11.27 4.12 46.86
C ALA A 10 -10.44 3.94 45.58
N LEU A 11 -9.11 3.85 45.69
CA LEU A 11 -8.21 3.55 44.57
C LEU A 11 -8.50 2.16 43.95
N ASP A 12 -8.74 1.14 44.78
CA ASP A 12 -9.04 -0.21 44.30
C ASP A 12 -10.40 -0.27 43.57
N ALA A 13 -11.40 0.48 44.05
CA ALA A 13 -12.69 0.59 43.39
C ALA A 13 -12.59 1.34 42.05
N GLU A 14 -11.86 2.46 42.03
CA GLU A 14 -11.62 3.26 40.83
C GLU A 14 -10.87 2.44 39.75
N ALA A 15 -9.79 1.77 40.13
CA ALA A 15 -9.03 0.89 39.24
C ALA A 15 -9.87 -0.27 38.68
N THR A 16 -10.74 -0.86 39.51
CA THR A 16 -11.67 -1.92 39.08
C THR A 16 -12.66 -1.41 38.04
N GLU A 17 -13.21 -0.21 38.22
CA GLU A 17 -14.09 0.42 37.24
C GLU A 17 -13.37 0.78 35.94
N THR A 18 -12.13 1.28 36.01
CA THR A 18 -11.29 1.54 34.82
C THR A 18 -11.07 0.25 34.01
N ILE A 19 -10.76 -0.88 34.65
CA ILE A 19 -10.59 -2.17 33.96
C ILE A 19 -11.89 -2.62 33.27
N LYS A 20 -13.05 -2.39 33.89
CA LYS A 20 -14.35 -2.69 33.27
C LYS A 20 -14.59 -1.85 32.01
N VAL A 21 -14.20 -0.58 32.01
CA VAL A 21 -14.29 0.28 30.82
C VAL A 21 -13.48 -0.32 29.67
N ILE A 22 -12.24 -0.73 29.93
CA ILE A 22 -11.36 -1.37 28.94
C ILE A 22 -12.02 -2.64 28.38
N ALA A 23 -12.40 -3.56 29.26
CA ALA A 23 -13.02 -4.83 28.86
C ALA A 23 -14.32 -4.64 28.08
N TYR A 24 -15.11 -3.61 28.42
CA TYR A 24 -16.35 -3.29 27.74
C TYR A 24 -16.11 -2.84 26.29
N PHE A 25 -15.19 -1.90 26.06
CA PHE A 25 -14.88 -1.46 24.69
C PHE A 25 -14.18 -2.54 23.87
N ASP A 26 -13.32 -3.35 24.49
CA ASP A 26 -12.67 -4.49 23.82
C ASP A 26 -13.72 -5.51 23.34
N ALA A 27 -14.76 -5.78 24.16
CA ALA A 27 -15.87 -6.64 23.76
C ALA A 27 -16.69 -6.07 22.60
N LEU A 28 -16.91 -4.74 22.56
CA LEU A 28 -17.59 -4.08 21.45
C LEU A 28 -16.76 -4.15 20.15
N VAL A 29 -15.44 -3.97 20.24
CA VAL A 29 -14.54 -4.08 19.09
C VAL A 29 -14.51 -5.51 18.57
N ALA A 30 -14.31 -6.51 19.44
CA ALA A 30 -14.34 -7.92 19.07
C ALA A 30 -15.68 -8.34 18.47
N GLY A 31 -16.79 -7.81 19.00
CA GLY A 31 -18.14 -8.01 18.48
C GLY A 31 -18.47 -7.22 17.20
N HIS A 32 -17.51 -6.49 16.62
CA HIS A 32 -17.69 -5.69 15.41
C HIS A 32 -18.82 -4.66 15.52
N ALA A 33 -19.07 -4.13 16.73
CA ALA A 33 -20.16 -3.21 17.03
C ALA A 33 -20.16 -2.00 16.07
N SER A 34 -21.36 -1.51 15.76
CA SER A 34 -21.49 -0.30 14.94
C SER A 34 -21.07 0.94 15.72
N THR A 35 -20.71 2.00 14.99
CA THR A 35 -20.32 3.30 15.56
C THR A 35 -21.37 3.84 16.54
N GLN A 36 -22.66 3.62 16.26
CA GLN A 36 -23.75 4.04 17.15
C GLN A 36 -23.80 3.22 18.46
N VAL A 37 -23.52 1.92 18.41
CA VAL A 37 -23.47 1.07 19.61
C VAL A 37 -22.30 1.44 20.50
N ILE A 38 -21.14 1.75 19.89
CA ILE A 38 -19.94 2.21 20.59
C ILE A 38 -20.19 3.54 21.32
N LEU A 39 -20.78 4.53 20.63
CA LEU A 39 -21.15 5.81 21.25
C LEU A 39 -22.16 5.65 22.38
N ARG A 40 -23.16 4.77 22.21
CA ARG A 40 -24.11 4.44 23.27
C ARG A 40 -23.40 3.90 24.51
N GLY A 41 -22.41 3.03 24.32
CA GLY A 41 -21.57 2.53 25.41
C GLY A 41 -20.91 3.65 26.21
N ALA A 42 -20.25 4.59 25.51
CA ALA A 42 -19.64 5.76 26.15
C ALA A 42 -20.66 6.66 26.85
N ALA A 43 -21.83 6.87 26.25
CA ALA A 43 -22.86 7.70 26.83
C ALA A 43 -23.40 7.11 28.15
N ILE A 44 -23.61 5.80 28.18
CA ILE A 44 -24.05 5.07 29.39
C ILE A 44 -22.96 5.08 30.46
N LEU A 45 -21.71 4.79 30.10
CA LEU A 45 -20.60 4.73 31.07
C LEU A 45 -20.24 6.11 31.65
N SER A 46 -20.30 7.16 30.84
CA SER A 46 -20.02 8.53 31.29
C SER A 46 -21.22 9.22 31.96
N GLY A 47 -22.43 8.70 31.75
CA GLY A 47 -23.68 9.35 32.13
C GLY A 47 -23.94 10.67 31.37
N CYS A 48 -23.21 10.92 30.28
CA CYS A 48 -23.29 12.13 29.47
C CYS A 48 -23.64 11.79 28.03
N ALA A 49 -24.09 12.79 27.26
CA ALA A 49 -24.14 12.61 25.82
C ALA A 49 -22.72 12.40 25.28
N ALA A 50 -22.57 11.57 24.25
CA ALA A 50 -21.31 11.29 23.59
C ALA A 50 -21.48 11.45 22.07
N GLY A 51 -20.41 11.88 21.40
CA GLY A 51 -20.43 12.05 19.95
C GLY A 51 -19.08 11.85 19.31
N PHE A 52 -19.10 11.77 17.98
CA PHE A 52 -17.90 11.88 17.17
C PHE A 52 -18.14 12.69 15.90
N SER A 53 -17.04 13.21 15.35
CA SER A 53 -16.99 13.92 14.09
C SER A 53 -15.83 13.38 13.26
N SER A 54 -16.08 13.00 12.02
CA SER A 54 -15.07 12.51 11.07
C SER A 54 -15.56 12.74 9.63
N ASP A 55 -14.71 13.29 8.77
CA ASP A 55 -14.99 13.51 7.34
C ASP A 55 -16.37 14.15 7.06
N GLY A 56 -16.77 15.13 7.89
CA GLY A 56 -18.06 15.82 7.80
C GLY A 56 -19.27 15.02 8.31
N ALA A 57 -19.08 13.75 8.69
CA ALA A 57 -20.09 12.97 9.40
C ALA A 57 -20.03 13.26 10.89
N VAL A 58 -21.20 13.57 11.47
CA VAL A 58 -21.36 13.80 12.90
C VAL A 58 -22.45 12.86 13.42
N LEU A 59 -22.13 12.10 14.47
CA LEU A 59 -23.11 11.30 15.19
C LEU A 59 -23.06 11.63 16.67
N ARG A 60 -24.24 11.77 17.27
CA ARG A 60 -24.43 12.07 18.68
C ARG A 60 -25.44 11.12 19.29
N VAL A 61 -25.13 10.65 20.49
CA VAL A 61 -25.99 9.82 21.32
C VAL A 61 -26.15 10.54 22.66
N ASP A 62 -27.40 10.70 23.13
CA ASP A 62 -27.65 11.30 24.43
C ASP A 62 -27.31 10.35 25.60
N ALA A 63 -27.37 10.85 26.84
CA ALA A 63 -27.07 10.06 28.03
C ALA A 63 -28.00 8.83 28.23
N SER A 64 -29.15 8.77 27.55
CA SER A 64 -30.05 7.61 27.56
C SER A 64 -29.66 6.54 26.53
N GLY A 65 -28.69 6.84 25.66
CA GLY A 65 -28.30 5.95 24.57
C GLY A 65 -29.13 6.13 23.30
N ALA A 66 -30.01 7.13 23.24
CA ALA A 66 -30.81 7.44 22.06
C ALA A 66 -30.05 8.37 21.10
N ARG A 67 -30.26 8.19 19.80
CA ARG A 67 -29.63 9.04 18.78
C ARG A 67 -30.21 10.44 18.90
N ALA A 68 -29.36 11.43 19.13
CA ALA A 68 -29.78 12.82 19.17
C ALA A 68 -29.70 13.44 17.77
N LEU A 69 -30.74 14.17 17.37
CA LEU A 69 -30.86 14.79 16.04
C LEU A 69 -30.28 16.22 15.99
N GLU A 70 -30.14 16.89 17.14
CA GLU A 70 -29.62 18.25 17.20
C GLU A 70 -28.10 18.26 17.44
N PRO A 71 -27.31 18.91 16.55
CA PRO A 71 -25.90 19.16 16.80
C PRO A 71 -25.77 20.15 17.95
N ARG A 72 -25.16 19.71 19.06
CA ARG A 72 -24.62 20.61 20.07
C ARG A 72 -23.10 20.62 19.91
N THR A 73 -22.59 21.55 19.12
CA THR A 73 -21.16 21.89 19.11
C THR A 73 -20.97 23.10 20.00
N ARG A 74 -20.29 22.91 21.13
CA ARG A 74 -19.71 24.02 21.88
C ARG A 74 -18.22 23.71 22.02
N ASP A 75 -17.41 24.74 22.19
CA ASP A 75 -15.96 24.60 22.30
C ASP A 75 -15.58 24.23 23.74
N GLY A 76 -14.74 23.20 23.92
CA GLY A 76 -14.19 22.79 25.23
C GLY A 76 -14.73 21.49 25.84
N TRP A 77 -15.32 20.59 25.03
CA TRP A 77 -15.81 19.29 25.49
C TRP A 77 -14.60 18.38 25.72
N PRO A 78 -14.56 17.59 26.81
CA PRO A 78 -13.57 16.53 26.96
C PRO A 78 -13.60 15.63 25.72
N SER A 79 -12.43 15.50 25.07
CA SER A 79 -12.33 14.86 23.76
C SER A 79 -10.99 14.16 23.56
N HIS A 80 -11.00 13.14 22.70
CA HIS A 80 -9.81 12.42 22.22
C HIS A 80 -9.88 12.30 20.69
N SER A 81 -8.75 12.44 20.02
CA SER A 81 -8.63 12.22 18.58
C SER A 81 -8.44 10.73 18.26
N PHE A 82 -8.85 10.34 17.06
CA PHE A 82 -8.55 9.04 16.47
C PHE A 82 -8.23 9.20 14.99
N GLY A 83 -7.80 8.13 14.32
CA GLY A 83 -7.28 8.09 12.93
C GLY A 83 -8.22 8.55 11.79
N GLY A 84 -9.27 9.28 12.10
CA GLY A 84 -10.13 9.98 11.13
C GLY A 84 -10.99 11.08 11.74
N GLY A 85 -10.89 11.37 13.04
CA GLY A 85 -11.86 12.25 13.68
C GLY A 85 -11.60 12.54 15.16
N VAL A 86 -12.58 13.14 15.80
CA VAL A 86 -12.58 13.46 17.23
C VAL A 86 -13.81 12.87 17.89
N ALA A 87 -13.62 12.24 19.04
CA ALA A 87 -14.67 11.74 19.91
C ALA A 87 -14.77 12.66 21.15
N TRP A 88 -15.98 12.89 21.65
CA TRP A 88 -16.20 13.73 22.82
C TRP A 88 -17.32 13.22 23.72
N ILE A 89 -17.33 13.70 24.97
CA ILE A 89 -18.46 13.61 25.90
C ILE A 89 -18.91 15.01 26.31
N GLU A 90 -20.23 15.22 26.45
CA GLU A 90 -20.84 16.49 26.83
C GLU A 90 -20.88 16.66 28.34
N ARG A 91 -19.71 16.62 28.98
CA ARG A 91 -19.60 16.84 30.42
C ARG A 91 -19.58 18.33 30.74
N GLU A 92 -20.51 18.72 31.61
CA GLU A 92 -20.49 20.02 32.27
C GLU A 92 -19.84 19.88 33.66
N GLY A 93 -18.96 20.81 34.02
CA GLY A 93 -18.28 20.80 35.31
C GLY A 93 -16.94 20.05 35.30
N SER A 94 -16.52 19.54 36.47
CA SER A 94 -15.25 18.84 36.63
C SER A 94 -15.27 17.46 35.97
N ALA A 95 -14.12 17.03 35.44
CA ALA A 95 -13.93 15.66 34.96
C ALA A 95 -14.18 14.63 36.07
N HIS A 96 -14.87 13.55 35.73
CA HIS A 96 -14.95 12.35 36.55
C HIS A 96 -13.73 11.45 36.33
N ALA A 97 -13.42 10.63 37.32
CA ALA A 97 -12.31 9.69 37.36
C ALA A 97 -12.07 8.90 36.06
N ASN A 98 -13.14 8.33 35.48
CA ASN A 98 -13.05 7.44 34.32
C ASN A 98 -13.25 8.14 32.97
N ASP A 99 -13.48 9.45 32.92
CA ASP A 99 -13.80 10.13 31.66
C ASP A 99 -12.70 10.01 30.62
N ASP A 100 -11.46 10.21 31.04
CA ASP A 100 -10.31 10.17 30.16
C ASP A 100 -10.12 8.76 29.59
N MET A 101 -10.23 7.72 30.44
CA MET A 101 -10.21 6.32 30.01
C MET A 101 -11.36 5.97 29.07
N ILE A 102 -12.58 6.45 29.37
CA ILE A 102 -13.75 6.24 28.49
C ILE A 102 -13.50 6.88 27.13
N LEU A 103 -12.98 8.11 27.11
CA LEU A 103 -12.67 8.83 25.87
C LEU A 103 -11.55 8.18 25.06
N GLU A 104 -10.47 7.75 25.72
CA GLU A 104 -9.36 7.04 25.09
C GLU A 104 -9.86 5.75 24.42
N ARG A 105 -10.60 4.92 25.18
CA ARG A 105 -11.13 3.65 24.66
C ARG A 105 -12.22 3.86 23.61
N LEU A 106 -13.05 4.88 23.77
CA LEU A 106 -14.01 5.31 22.76
C LEU A 106 -13.31 5.70 21.46
N ALA A 107 -12.27 6.52 21.53
CA ALA A 107 -11.52 6.97 20.36
C ALA A 107 -10.85 5.81 19.62
N ILE A 108 -10.25 4.86 20.33
CA ILE A 108 -9.68 3.63 19.73
C ILE A 108 -10.78 2.80 19.04
N ALA A 109 -11.88 2.51 19.75
CA ALA A 109 -12.97 1.70 19.22
C ALA A 109 -13.65 2.36 18.01
N LEU A 110 -13.85 3.69 18.05
CA LEU A 110 -14.35 4.47 16.92
C LEU A 110 -13.37 4.48 15.76
N GLY A 111 -12.06 4.60 16.00
CA GLY A 111 -11.05 4.52 14.95
C GLY A 111 -11.16 3.22 14.15
N ILE A 112 -11.24 2.08 14.85
CA ILE A 112 -11.37 0.76 14.23
C ILE A 112 -12.72 0.62 13.50
N ALA A 113 -13.82 1.01 14.12
CA ALA A 113 -15.15 0.89 13.53
C ALA A 113 -15.34 1.83 12.33
N TRP A 114 -14.86 3.07 12.44
CA TRP A 114 -14.96 4.08 11.40
C TRP A 114 -14.09 3.73 10.21
N GLU A 115 -12.86 3.26 10.42
CA GLU A 115 -12.02 2.78 9.33
C GLU A 115 -12.72 1.65 8.57
N ARG A 116 -13.47 0.76 9.24
CA ARG A 116 -14.25 -0.26 8.53
C ARG A 116 -15.38 0.32 7.67
N THR A 117 -16.09 1.34 8.15
CA THR A 117 -17.28 1.89 7.48
C THR A 117 -17.03 3.10 6.59
N SER A 118 -15.83 3.68 6.62
CA SER A 118 -15.54 4.94 5.92
C SER A 118 -15.66 4.80 4.40
N PRO A 119 -16.01 5.89 3.69
CA PRO A 119 -15.98 5.91 2.22
C PRO A 119 -14.62 5.51 1.66
N ALA A 120 -13.52 5.94 2.30
CA ALA A 120 -12.16 5.58 1.89
C ALA A 120 -11.91 4.07 1.97
N ALA A 121 -12.40 3.39 3.01
CA ALA A 121 -12.27 1.95 3.11
C ALA A 121 -13.20 1.19 2.16
N ALA A 122 -14.38 1.74 1.87
CA ALA A 122 -15.25 1.20 0.82
C ALA A 122 -14.57 1.28 -0.55
N THR A 123 -13.90 2.40 -0.86
CA THR A 123 -13.08 2.60 -2.06
C THR A 123 -11.93 1.60 -2.13
N ARG A 124 -11.13 1.45 -1.05
CA ARG A 124 -10.05 0.46 -0.96
C ARG A 124 -10.54 -0.96 -1.24
N ARG A 125 -11.62 -1.39 -0.58
CA ARG A 125 -12.20 -2.72 -0.78
C ARG A 125 -12.71 -2.92 -2.20
N ALA A 126 -13.35 -1.90 -2.79
CA ALA A 126 -13.81 -1.99 -4.17
C ALA A 126 -12.63 -2.14 -5.14
N LEU A 127 -11.56 -1.35 -4.97
CA LEU A 127 -10.35 -1.48 -5.77
C LEU A 127 -9.71 -2.87 -5.63
N GLN A 128 -9.57 -3.36 -4.40
CA GLN A 128 -9.02 -4.69 -4.12
C GLN A 128 -9.82 -5.80 -4.82
N VAL A 129 -11.16 -5.72 -4.83
CA VAL A 129 -12.01 -6.67 -5.56
C VAL A 129 -11.81 -6.59 -7.07
N ILE A 130 -11.69 -5.39 -7.62
CA ILE A 130 -11.53 -5.14 -9.07
C ILE A 130 -10.22 -5.75 -9.60
N ILE A 131 -9.12 -5.59 -8.87
CA ILE A 131 -7.79 -6.03 -9.31
C ILE A 131 -7.48 -7.49 -8.93
N ASP A 132 -8.30 -8.13 -8.09
CA ASP A 132 -8.14 -9.54 -7.77
C ASP A 132 -8.67 -10.42 -8.91
N SER A 133 -7.77 -11.17 -9.54
CA SER A 133 -8.08 -12.11 -10.62
C SER A 133 -8.99 -13.26 -10.17
N LYS A 134 -9.05 -13.54 -8.86
CA LYS A 134 -9.93 -14.58 -8.28
C LYS A 134 -11.34 -14.08 -8.00
N SER A 135 -11.59 -12.76 -8.07
CA SER A 135 -12.92 -12.20 -7.91
C SER A 135 -13.86 -12.70 -9.02
N THR A 136 -15.14 -12.86 -8.68
CA THR A 136 -16.15 -13.18 -9.69
C THR A 136 -16.41 -11.95 -10.58
N PRO A 137 -16.84 -12.16 -11.84
CA PRO A 137 -17.21 -11.05 -12.72
C PRO A 137 -18.29 -10.13 -12.13
N GLN A 138 -19.26 -10.71 -11.40
CA GLN A 138 -20.30 -9.94 -10.73
C GLN A 138 -19.75 -9.06 -9.60
N ALA A 139 -18.86 -9.60 -8.75
CA ALA A 139 -18.24 -8.83 -7.67
C ALA A 139 -17.40 -7.67 -8.23
N ARG A 140 -16.64 -7.89 -9.31
CA ARG A 140 -15.91 -6.83 -10.02
C ARG A 140 -16.85 -5.78 -10.59
N LEU A 141 -17.98 -6.17 -11.19
CA LEU A 141 -18.96 -5.23 -11.72
C LEU A 141 -19.56 -4.34 -10.61
N GLU A 142 -19.97 -4.94 -9.49
CA GLU A 142 -20.49 -4.20 -8.32
C GLU A 142 -19.46 -3.22 -7.76
N ALA A 143 -18.19 -3.64 -7.66
CA ALA A 143 -17.10 -2.79 -7.20
C ALA A 143 -16.80 -1.63 -8.17
N THR A 144 -16.80 -1.90 -9.48
CA THR A 144 -16.68 -0.90 -10.55
C THR A 144 -17.75 0.18 -10.44
N HIS A 145 -19.01 -0.21 -10.17
CA HIS A 145 -20.10 0.74 -9.93
C HIS A 145 -19.89 1.57 -8.67
N ARG A 146 -19.37 0.98 -7.57
CA ARG A 146 -19.05 1.72 -6.35
C ARG A 146 -17.97 2.78 -6.57
N LEU A 147 -16.97 2.48 -7.38
CA LEU A 147 -15.93 3.43 -7.78
C LEU A 147 -16.37 4.40 -8.89
N ARG A 148 -17.59 4.26 -9.42
CA ARG A 148 -18.16 5.11 -10.49
C ARG A 148 -17.29 5.14 -11.75
N LEU A 149 -16.66 4.02 -12.10
CA LEU A 149 -15.83 3.94 -13.29
C LEU A 149 -16.70 3.94 -14.55
N GLY A 150 -16.28 4.69 -15.56
CA GLY A 150 -16.94 4.75 -16.86
C GLY A 150 -16.78 3.42 -17.61
N PRO A 151 -17.87 2.79 -18.11
CA PRO A 151 -17.80 1.46 -18.73
C PRO A 151 -17.06 1.44 -20.08
N ARG A 152 -16.79 2.62 -20.66
CA ARG A 152 -16.05 2.79 -21.93
C ARG A 152 -14.74 3.56 -21.76
N THR A 153 -14.40 3.92 -20.53
CA THR A 153 -13.16 4.62 -20.21
C THR A 153 -12.09 3.58 -19.97
N LEU A 154 -10.91 3.79 -20.55
CA LEU A 154 -9.75 2.98 -20.24
C LEU A 154 -9.12 3.45 -18.93
N TYR A 155 -8.76 2.50 -18.10
CA TYR A 155 -8.11 2.70 -16.81
C TYR A 155 -6.82 1.87 -16.76
N ARG A 156 -5.88 2.32 -15.94
CA ARG A 156 -4.64 1.63 -15.64
C ARG A 156 -4.44 1.54 -14.13
N VAL A 157 -3.79 0.47 -13.70
CA VAL A 157 -3.32 0.31 -12.33
C VAL A 157 -1.83 0.58 -12.29
N SER A 158 -1.37 1.41 -11.35
CA SER A 158 0.04 1.56 -11.02
C SER A 158 0.40 0.69 -9.81
N ALA A 159 1.62 0.15 -9.81
CA ALA A 159 2.21 -0.57 -8.70
C ALA A 159 3.44 0.21 -8.21
N THR A 160 3.45 0.57 -6.94
CA THR A 160 4.53 1.34 -6.29
C THR A 160 4.85 0.75 -4.91
N PRO A 161 6.02 1.05 -4.31
CA PRO A 161 6.24 0.80 -2.89
C PRO A 161 5.11 1.36 -2.01
N GLU A 162 4.90 0.80 -0.82
CA GLU A 162 3.78 1.18 0.04
C GLU A 162 3.79 2.65 0.48
N ASP A 163 4.98 3.23 0.65
CA ASP A 163 5.18 4.60 1.11
C ASP A 163 4.89 5.67 0.04
N THR A 164 4.81 5.27 -1.23
CA THR A 164 4.48 6.19 -2.33
C THR A 164 3.07 6.75 -2.14
N ILE A 165 2.93 8.08 -2.22
CA ILE A 165 1.64 8.75 -2.13
C ILE A 165 1.07 8.90 -3.54
N LEU A 166 -0.10 8.31 -3.78
CA LEU A 166 -0.79 8.37 -5.07
C LEU A 166 -2.03 9.27 -5.00
N SER A 167 -2.31 9.94 -6.10
CA SER A 167 -3.57 10.69 -6.25
C SER A 167 -4.69 9.73 -6.64
N GLY A 168 -5.83 9.82 -5.96
CA GLY A 168 -7.01 9.01 -6.27
C GLY A 168 -7.09 7.67 -5.52
N PRO A 169 -7.96 6.74 -5.98
CA PRO A 169 -8.17 5.47 -5.29
C PRO A 169 -6.89 4.64 -5.26
N SER A 170 -6.43 4.29 -4.06
CA SER A 170 -5.30 3.37 -3.87
C SER A 170 -5.53 2.39 -2.72
N VAL A 171 -4.86 1.25 -2.77
CA VAL A 171 -4.89 0.21 -1.74
C VAL A 171 -3.50 -0.43 -1.61
N VAL A 172 -3.08 -0.75 -0.38
CA VAL A 172 -1.85 -1.50 -0.13
C VAL A 172 -2.18 -2.99 -0.05
N LEU A 173 -1.39 -3.81 -0.73
CA LEU A 173 -1.57 -5.26 -0.83
C LEU A 173 -0.27 -5.97 -0.48
N SER A 174 -0.36 -7.02 0.31
CA SER A 174 0.77 -7.93 0.54
C SER A 174 0.93 -8.85 -0.67
N THR A 175 2.11 -8.82 -1.29
CA THR A 175 2.47 -9.65 -2.45
C THR A 175 3.63 -10.59 -2.11
N GLY A 176 3.97 -11.50 -3.01
CA GLY A 176 5.19 -12.33 -2.87
C GLY A 176 6.50 -11.53 -2.93
N PHE A 177 6.44 -10.23 -3.21
CA PHE A 177 7.59 -9.35 -3.42
C PHE A 177 7.58 -8.14 -2.47
N GLY A 178 6.76 -8.16 -1.41
CA GLY A 178 6.63 -7.06 -0.44
C GLY A 178 5.26 -6.40 -0.44
N SER A 179 5.13 -5.33 0.34
CA SER A 179 3.91 -4.53 0.42
C SER A 179 3.88 -3.52 -0.71
N ILE A 180 2.92 -3.68 -1.62
CA ILE A 180 2.80 -2.86 -2.82
C ILE A 180 1.52 -2.03 -2.76
N ARG A 181 1.63 -0.75 -3.07
CA ARG A 181 0.47 0.12 -3.29
C ARG A 181 0.01 -0.01 -4.73
N ALA A 182 -1.26 -0.36 -4.89
CA ALA A 182 -1.99 -0.31 -6.16
C ALA A 182 -2.73 1.03 -6.25
N GLY A 183 -2.49 1.83 -7.29
CA GLY A 183 -3.24 3.04 -7.60
C GLY A 183 -4.10 2.87 -8.84
N LEU A 184 -5.30 3.42 -8.87
CA LEU A 184 -6.19 3.38 -10.03
C LEU A 184 -6.32 4.76 -10.68
N GLN A 185 -6.07 4.82 -11.98
CA GLN A 185 -6.18 6.06 -12.75
C GLN A 185 -6.82 5.84 -14.12
N ALA A 186 -7.53 6.86 -14.62
CA ALA A 186 -7.97 6.88 -16.02
C ALA A 186 -6.75 7.01 -16.94
N ALA A 187 -6.72 6.24 -18.03
CA ALA A 187 -5.56 6.14 -18.92
C ALA A 187 -5.20 7.45 -19.64
N GLU A 188 -6.15 8.37 -19.76
CA GLU A 188 -5.95 9.71 -20.33
C GLU A 188 -5.21 10.67 -19.40
N ILE A 189 -5.21 10.38 -18.10
CA ILE A 189 -4.49 11.17 -17.11
C ILE A 189 -3.05 10.67 -17.11
N MET A 190 -2.11 11.55 -17.43
CA MET A 190 -0.69 11.30 -17.17
C MET A 190 -0.40 11.72 -15.72
N GLU A 191 -0.37 10.78 -14.78
CA GLU A 191 0.29 11.05 -13.51
C GLU A 191 1.79 11.20 -13.76
N VAL A 192 2.33 12.35 -13.35
CA VAL A 192 3.77 12.52 -13.19
C VAL A 192 4.11 11.81 -11.89
N VAL A 193 4.45 10.52 -11.97
CA VAL A 193 5.15 9.87 -10.85
C VAL A 193 6.50 10.56 -10.76
N GLU A 194 6.84 11.08 -9.58
CA GLU A 194 8.14 11.71 -9.37
C GLU A 194 9.26 10.73 -9.81
N PRO A 195 10.21 11.13 -10.67
CA PRO A 195 11.14 10.21 -11.34
C PRO A 195 12.05 9.39 -10.42
N THR A 196 12.02 9.63 -9.10
CA THR A 196 12.87 8.94 -8.12
C THR A 196 12.21 7.71 -7.50
N GLU A 197 10.89 7.55 -7.62
CA GLU A 197 10.17 6.44 -7.01
C GLU A 197 9.99 5.28 -8.00
N ARG A 198 10.21 4.06 -7.51
CA ARG A 198 10.01 2.82 -8.28
C ARG A 198 8.54 2.68 -8.62
N ALA A 199 8.19 2.55 -9.90
CA ALA A 199 6.82 2.37 -10.34
C ALA A 199 6.70 1.43 -11.53
N GLY A 200 5.69 0.57 -11.51
CA GLY A 200 5.20 -0.17 -12.65
C GLY A 200 3.84 0.35 -13.08
N ILE A 201 3.70 0.74 -14.33
CA ILE A 201 2.43 1.19 -14.90
C ILE A 201 1.83 0.02 -15.69
N GLY A 202 0.65 -0.43 -15.31
CA GLY A 202 -0.04 -1.52 -15.98
C GLY A 202 -0.62 -1.14 -17.33
N ILE A 203 -0.93 -2.15 -18.14
CA ILE A 203 -1.61 -1.96 -19.42
C ILE A 203 -2.98 -1.28 -19.24
N SER A 204 -3.37 -0.45 -20.20
CA SER A 204 -4.67 0.22 -20.17
C SER A 204 -5.78 -0.78 -20.52
N THR A 205 -6.83 -0.84 -19.69
CA THR A 205 -7.93 -1.81 -19.83
C THR A 205 -9.28 -1.17 -19.53
N LEU A 206 -10.36 -1.82 -19.97
CA LEU A 206 -11.69 -1.50 -19.45
C LEU A 206 -11.83 -1.99 -17.99
N PRO A 207 -12.78 -1.45 -17.22
CA PRO A 207 -12.87 -1.76 -15.78
C PRO A 207 -13.03 -3.24 -15.42
N ASP A 208 -13.57 -4.06 -16.31
CA ASP A 208 -13.81 -5.50 -16.10
C ASP A 208 -12.53 -6.35 -16.15
N ALA A 209 -11.43 -5.78 -16.67
CA ALA A 209 -10.15 -6.43 -16.90
C ALA A 209 -8.96 -5.77 -16.16
N LEU A 210 -9.26 -4.97 -15.12
CA LEU A 210 -8.25 -4.27 -14.32
C LEU A 210 -7.33 -5.21 -13.53
N ASP A 211 -7.72 -6.47 -13.33
CA ASP A 211 -6.85 -7.53 -12.83
C ASP A 211 -5.63 -7.76 -13.74
N ARG A 212 -5.80 -7.66 -15.08
CA ARG A 212 -4.69 -7.74 -16.03
C ARG A 212 -3.78 -6.52 -15.96
N SER A 213 -4.38 -5.33 -15.80
CA SER A 213 -3.61 -4.10 -15.59
C SER A 213 -2.73 -4.23 -14.35
N TRP A 214 -3.30 -4.68 -13.23
CA TRP A 214 -2.57 -4.94 -11.99
C TRP A 214 -1.45 -5.97 -12.14
N ALA A 215 -1.72 -7.14 -12.75
CA ALA A 215 -0.71 -8.17 -12.97
C ALA A 215 0.48 -7.63 -13.79
N SER A 216 0.19 -6.88 -14.86
CA SER A 216 1.23 -6.27 -15.69
C SER A 216 2.00 -5.14 -14.97
N ALA A 217 1.33 -4.38 -14.09
CA ALA A 217 1.96 -3.34 -13.28
C ALA A 217 2.96 -3.95 -12.29
N LEU A 218 2.64 -5.09 -11.66
CA LEU A 218 3.57 -5.80 -10.78
C LEU A 218 4.82 -6.29 -11.52
N ILE A 219 4.66 -6.81 -12.74
CA ILE A 219 5.79 -7.20 -13.58
C ILE A 219 6.65 -5.97 -13.92
N ALA A 220 6.01 -4.88 -14.37
CA ALA A 220 6.71 -3.64 -14.69
C ALA A 220 7.47 -3.08 -13.48
N LEU A 221 6.85 -3.06 -12.29
CA LEU A 221 7.49 -2.62 -11.06
C LEU A 221 8.72 -3.50 -10.74
N ARG A 222 8.61 -4.82 -10.86
CA ARG A 222 9.77 -5.72 -10.66
C ARG A 222 10.86 -5.54 -11.70
N LEU A 223 10.54 -5.11 -12.92
CA LEU A 223 11.54 -4.83 -13.97
C LEU A 223 12.22 -3.47 -13.83
N SER A 224 11.70 -2.57 -12.99
CA SER A 224 12.29 -1.26 -12.74
C SER A 224 13.69 -1.33 -12.13
N SER A 225 14.48 -0.28 -12.35
CA SER A 225 15.89 -0.19 -11.93
C SER A 225 16.30 1.26 -11.70
N GLU A 226 17.45 1.54 -11.07
CA GLU A 226 17.82 2.93 -10.73
C GLU A 226 17.91 3.82 -11.97
N ARG A 227 18.21 3.21 -13.12
CA ARG A 227 18.29 3.83 -14.44
C ARG A 227 16.93 4.03 -15.10
N GLU A 228 15.97 3.19 -14.75
CA GLU A 228 14.63 3.14 -15.31
C GLU A 228 13.64 2.88 -14.16
N PRO A 229 13.40 3.89 -13.32
CA PRO A 229 12.63 3.73 -12.09
C PRO A 229 11.14 3.53 -12.37
N VAL A 230 10.65 4.06 -13.49
CA VAL A 230 9.27 3.91 -13.93
C VAL A 230 9.24 3.08 -15.21
N VAL A 231 8.52 1.95 -15.19
CA VAL A 231 8.38 1.06 -16.35
C VAL A 231 6.92 1.00 -16.77
N ASN A 232 6.65 1.24 -18.06
CA ASN A 232 5.31 1.10 -18.65
C ASN A 232 5.14 -0.30 -19.26
N ALA A 233 4.16 -1.06 -18.78
CA ALA A 233 3.90 -2.40 -19.27
C ALA A 233 3.51 -2.45 -20.75
N GLU A 234 2.92 -1.38 -21.31
CA GLU A 234 2.61 -1.31 -22.75
C GLU A 234 3.88 -1.23 -23.61
N GLU A 235 4.98 -0.71 -23.07
CA GLU A 235 6.26 -0.58 -23.77
C GLU A 235 7.10 -1.87 -23.72
N LEU A 236 6.77 -2.80 -22.81
CA LEU A 236 7.46 -4.09 -22.67
C LEU A 236 7.18 -5.04 -23.87
N GLY A 237 6.06 -4.86 -24.58
CA GLY A 237 5.69 -5.71 -25.70
C GLY A 237 5.74 -7.22 -25.35
N ALA A 238 6.47 -8.00 -26.16
CA ALA A 238 6.61 -9.45 -25.94
C ALA A 238 7.34 -9.83 -24.64
N MET A 239 8.12 -8.90 -24.05
CA MET A 239 8.80 -9.14 -22.78
C MET A 239 7.79 -9.35 -21.64
N LEU A 240 6.63 -8.69 -21.68
CA LEU A 240 5.59 -8.86 -20.67
C LEU A 240 5.08 -10.32 -20.61
N LEU A 241 4.83 -10.91 -21.78
CA LEU A 241 4.40 -12.31 -21.90
C LEU A 241 5.48 -13.29 -21.42
N LEU A 242 6.74 -13.01 -21.72
CA LEU A 242 7.87 -13.83 -21.26
C LEU A 242 8.03 -13.74 -19.75
N ALA A 243 7.97 -12.53 -19.18
CA ALA A 243 8.08 -12.29 -17.76
C ALA A 243 6.98 -13.04 -16.98
N ASP A 244 5.73 -12.92 -17.43
CA ASP A 244 4.57 -13.62 -16.86
C ASP A 244 4.75 -15.15 -16.89
N ALA A 245 5.20 -15.69 -18.03
CA ALA A 245 5.44 -17.14 -18.16
C ALA A 245 6.59 -17.66 -17.29
N THR A 246 7.57 -16.81 -17.00
CA THR A 246 8.77 -17.17 -16.21
C THR A 246 8.61 -16.99 -14.71
N ASP A 247 7.48 -16.46 -14.22
CA ASP A 247 7.31 -16.25 -12.79
C ASP A 247 7.42 -17.58 -12.02
N GLY A 248 8.32 -17.62 -11.03
CA GLY A 248 8.71 -18.83 -10.29
C GLY A 248 9.68 -19.79 -11.02
N ARG A 249 10.06 -19.55 -12.28
CA ARG A 249 10.97 -20.38 -13.09
C ARG A 249 12.24 -19.66 -13.57
N ALA A 250 12.42 -18.39 -13.21
CA ALA A 250 13.56 -17.58 -13.66
C ALA A 250 14.93 -18.19 -13.33
N HIS A 251 15.06 -18.84 -12.17
CA HIS A 251 16.33 -19.39 -11.66
C HIS A 251 16.92 -20.54 -12.48
N ASP A 252 16.11 -21.20 -13.33
CA ASP A 252 16.57 -22.33 -14.16
C ASP A 252 17.27 -21.88 -15.45
N SER A 253 17.29 -20.57 -15.74
CA SER A 253 17.88 -20.03 -16.97
C SER A 253 19.41 -20.09 -16.94
N PRO A 254 20.07 -20.77 -17.92
CA PRO A 254 21.53 -20.77 -18.01
C PRO A 254 22.14 -19.36 -18.12
N ASP A 255 21.42 -18.44 -18.78
CA ASP A 255 21.88 -17.07 -18.97
C ASP A 255 21.83 -16.29 -17.65
N LEU A 256 20.82 -16.54 -16.81
CA LEU A 256 20.75 -15.95 -15.47
C LEU A 256 21.84 -16.52 -14.56
N ILE A 257 22.04 -17.85 -14.58
CA ILE A 257 23.08 -18.52 -13.77
C ILE A 257 24.47 -17.97 -14.12
N ALA A 258 24.79 -17.85 -15.41
CA ALA A 258 26.07 -17.29 -15.86
C ALA A 258 26.23 -15.80 -15.49
N LEU A 259 25.15 -15.02 -15.62
CA LEU A 259 25.13 -13.62 -15.21
C LEU A 259 25.36 -13.48 -13.69
N GLU A 260 24.70 -14.28 -12.87
CA GLU A 260 24.85 -14.24 -11.41
C GLU A 260 26.25 -14.65 -10.97
N ALA A 261 26.82 -15.71 -11.54
CA ALA A 261 28.20 -16.11 -11.28
C ALA A 261 29.20 -14.99 -11.64
N LEU A 262 28.99 -14.31 -12.77
CA LEU A 262 29.80 -13.17 -13.18
C LEU A 262 29.67 -11.99 -12.20
N VAL A 263 28.45 -11.61 -11.81
CA VAL A 263 28.22 -10.50 -10.87
C VAL A 263 28.77 -10.81 -9.48
N GLN A 264 28.67 -12.06 -9.02
CA GLN A 264 29.26 -12.49 -7.75
C GLN A 264 30.80 -12.40 -7.77
N SER A 265 31.44 -12.86 -8.85
CA SER A 265 32.90 -12.78 -9.00
C SER A 265 33.42 -11.36 -9.24
N GLN A 266 32.60 -10.52 -9.88
CA GLN A 266 32.93 -9.15 -10.27
C GLN A 266 31.72 -8.23 -10.06
N PRO A 267 31.52 -7.67 -8.84
CA PRO A 267 30.35 -6.84 -8.53
C PRO A 267 30.12 -5.65 -9.47
N ARG A 268 31.20 -5.07 -10.01
CA ARG A 268 31.12 -3.97 -10.99
C ARG A 268 30.63 -4.40 -12.38
N ALA A 269 30.53 -5.70 -12.67
CA ALA A 269 30.08 -6.20 -13.97
C ALA A 269 28.61 -5.85 -14.23
N ALA A 270 27.76 -5.82 -13.20
CA ALA A 270 26.33 -5.51 -13.34
C ALA A 270 26.10 -4.15 -14.01
N ALA A 271 26.70 -3.08 -13.47
CA ALA A 271 26.55 -1.72 -14.02
C ALA A 271 27.07 -1.60 -15.46
N ILE A 272 28.18 -2.29 -15.79
CA ILE A 272 28.74 -2.26 -17.14
C ILE A 272 27.84 -3.04 -18.12
N LEU A 273 27.32 -4.20 -17.71
CA LEU A 273 26.40 -4.99 -18.53
C LEU A 273 25.07 -4.30 -18.75
N GLU A 274 24.53 -3.61 -17.75
CA GLU A 274 23.34 -2.76 -17.90
C GLU A 274 23.58 -1.61 -18.89
N SER A 275 24.75 -0.95 -18.81
CA SER A 275 25.12 0.08 -19.79
C SER A 275 25.32 -0.50 -21.20
N ILE A 276 25.91 -1.71 -21.34
CA ILE A 276 26.02 -2.40 -22.64
C ILE A 276 24.64 -2.74 -23.22
N ALA A 277 23.69 -3.17 -22.38
CA ALA A 277 22.34 -3.50 -22.81
C ALA A 277 21.54 -2.26 -23.24
N GLY A 278 21.78 -1.11 -22.58
CA GLY A 278 21.06 0.15 -22.82
C GLY A 278 21.69 1.09 -23.85
N THR A 279 22.87 0.78 -24.42
CA THR A 279 23.57 1.69 -25.34
C THR A 279 24.02 1.01 -26.63
N ASP A 280 24.16 1.80 -27.68
CA ASP A 280 24.52 1.29 -29.00
C ASP A 280 26.02 1.12 -29.25
N SER A 281 26.88 1.69 -28.40
CA SER A 281 28.33 1.63 -28.61
C SER A 281 29.12 1.50 -27.31
N LEU A 282 30.25 0.79 -27.37
CA LEU A 282 31.18 0.69 -26.24
C LEU A 282 31.81 2.04 -25.84
N ARG A 283 31.79 3.03 -26.74
CA ARG A 283 32.23 4.39 -26.41
C ARG A 283 31.23 5.08 -25.50
N ALA A 284 29.93 4.92 -25.76
CA ALA A 284 28.89 5.43 -24.87
C ALA A 284 28.98 4.76 -23.49
N VAL A 285 29.13 3.44 -23.45
CA VAL A 285 29.37 2.69 -22.20
C VAL A 285 30.56 3.25 -21.42
N ALA A 286 31.69 3.47 -22.10
CA ALA A 286 32.91 3.98 -21.48
C ALA A 286 32.74 5.35 -20.84
N VAL A 287 32.05 6.27 -21.52
CA VAL A 287 31.71 7.59 -20.98
C VAL A 287 30.80 7.46 -19.76
N GLU A 288 29.78 6.62 -19.85
CA GLU A 288 28.77 6.45 -18.81
C GLU A 288 29.32 5.84 -17.53
N VAL A 289 30.17 4.81 -17.64
CA VAL A 289 30.77 4.12 -16.49
C VAL A 289 32.10 4.75 -16.03
N GLY A 290 32.54 5.84 -16.66
CA GLY A 290 33.78 6.55 -16.32
C GLY A 290 35.06 5.75 -16.59
N LEU A 291 35.10 4.93 -17.64
CA LEU A 291 36.25 4.10 -18.02
C LEU A 291 36.82 4.51 -19.39
N HIS A 292 38.09 4.15 -19.64
CA HIS A 292 38.63 4.23 -21.00
C HIS A 292 37.99 3.18 -21.91
N HIS A 293 37.77 3.53 -23.18
CA HIS A 293 37.14 2.64 -24.16
C HIS A 293 37.89 1.31 -24.31
N SER A 294 39.22 1.30 -24.27
CA SER A 294 40.04 0.09 -24.35
C SER A 294 39.79 -0.86 -23.18
N THR A 295 39.60 -0.30 -21.97
CA THR A 295 39.23 -1.05 -20.76
C THR A 295 37.85 -1.66 -20.89
N VAL A 296 36.86 -0.91 -21.39
CA VAL A 296 35.51 -1.44 -21.63
C VAL A 296 35.52 -2.54 -22.69
N GLN A 297 36.32 -2.40 -23.73
CA GLN A 297 36.46 -3.42 -24.77
C GLN A 297 37.08 -4.71 -24.24
N ALA A 298 38.14 -4.62 -23.41
CA ALA A 298 38.74 -5.78 -22.75
C ALA A 298 37.72 -6.46 -21.81
N LYS A 299 37.04 -5.69 -20.97
CA LYS A 299 35.99 -6.21 -20.07
C LYS A 299 34.86 -6.89 -20.82
N ALA A 300 34.40 -6.32 -21.94
CA ALA A 300 33.35 -6.93 -22.75
C ALA A 300 33.78 -8.28 -23.34
N ALA A 301 35.07 -8.47 -23.66
CA ALA A 301 35.61 -9.76 -24.08
C ALA A 301 35.67 -10.76 -22.91
N ASP A 302 36.10 -10.32 -21.73
CA ASP A 302 36.10 -11.15 -20.51
C ASP A 302 34.69 -11.59 -20.13
N PHE A 303 33.71 -10.68 -20.20
CA PHE A 303 32.30 -10.98 -19.96
C PHE A 303 31.75 -11.94 -21.00
N ALA A 304 32.14 -11.83 -22.26
CA ALA A 304 31.70 -12.78 -23.29
C ALA A 304 32.14 -14.21 -22.98
N HIS A 305 33.36 -14.38 -22.44
CA HIS A 305 33.86 -15.68 -22.01
C HIS A 305 33.07 -16.22 -20.81
N ALA A 306 32.83 -15.38 -19.80
CA ALA A 306 32.09 -15.77 -18.60
C ALA A 306 30.60 -16.08 -18.85
N LEU A 307 29.94 -15.31 -19.72
CA LEU A 307 28.53 -15.49 -20.08
C LEU A 307 28.30 -16.65 -21.07
N GLY A 308 29.35 -17.10 -21.76
CA GLY A 308 29.24 -18.08 -22.84
C GLY A 308 28.59 -17.53 -24.12
N PHE A 309 28.42 -16.21 -24.24
CA PHE A 309 27.96 -15.52 -25.45
C PHE A 309 28.50 -14.10 -25.51
N ASP A 310 28.66 -13.54 -26.72
CA ASP A 310 29.13 -12.16 -26.89
C ASP A 310 27.99 -11.16 -26.69
N PRO A 311 27.97 -10.38 -25.58
CA PRO A 311 26.92 -9.40 -25.30
C PRO A 311 26.89 -8.23 -26.27
N ARG A 312 27.88 -8.10 -27.17
CA ARG A 312 27.94 -7.05 -28.19
C ARG A 312 27.26 -7.46 -29.49
N SER A 313 27.12 -8.77 -29.72
CA SER A 313 26.46 -9.29 -30.92
C SER A 313 24.95 -9.02 -30.89
N PRO A 314 24.24 -8.88 -32.03
CA PRO A 314 22.80 -8.64 -32.03
C PRO A 314 22.01 -9.69 -31.22
N ARG A 315 22.37 -10.97 -31.35
CA ARG A 315 21.74 -12.05 -30.57
C ARG A 315 22.12 -12.01 -29.09
N GLY A 316 23.39 -11.73 -28.79
CA GLY A 316 23.85 -11.66 -27.40
C GLY A 316 23.30 -10.48 -26.64
N ARG A 317 23.01 -9.34 -27.29
CA ARG A 317 22.31 -8.21 -26.67
C ARG A 317 20.91 -8.58 -26.19
N VAL A 318 20.15 -9.33 -27.01
CA VAL A 318 18.82 -9.83 -26.62
C VAL A 318 18.92 -10.79 -25.43
N ARG A 319 19.86 -11.74 -25.47
CA ARG A 319 20.11 -12.66 -24.35
C ARG A 319 20.49 -11.93 -23.07
N LEU A 320 21.37 -10.92 -23.17
CA LEU A 320 21.77 -10.10 -22.04
C LEU A 320 20.59 -9.32 -21.45
N ALA A 321 19.77 -8.68 -22.30
CA ALA A 321 18.59 -7.94 -21.86
C ALA A 321 17.60 -8.85 -21.12
N LEU A 322 17.35 -10.06 -21.65
CA LEU A 322 16.49 -11.06 -20.99
C LEU A 322 17.09 -11.57 -19.68
N ALA A 323 18.41 -11.83 -19.62
CA ALA A 323 19.07 -12.25 -18.39
C ALA A 323 19.01 -11.18 -17.29
N LEU A 324 19.21 -9.91 -17.65
CA LEU A 324 19.06 -8.77 -16.74
C LEU A 324 17.60 -8.63 -16.26
N ALA A 325 16.62 -8.77 -17.16
CA ALA A 325 15.20 -8.75 -16.80
C ALA A 325 14.85 -9.89 -15.84
N LEU A 326 15.28 -11.12 -16.13
CA LEU A 326 15.10 -12.28 -15.24
C LEU A 326 15.74 -12.06 -13.87
N ARG A 327 16.95 -11.47 -13.83
CA ARG A 327 17.62 -11.12 -12.59
C ARG A 327 16.78 -10.14 -11.77
N ARG A 328 16.29 -9.05 -12.39
CA ARG A 328 15.44 -8.06 -11.71
C ARG A 328 14.14 -8.68 -11.19
N LEU A 329 13.48 -9.52 -11.99
CA LEU A 329 12.31 -10.27 -11.55
C LEU A 329 12.64 -11.15 -10.33
N ALA A 330 13.80 -11.81 -10.30
CA ALA A 330 14.19 -12.67 -9.20
C ALA A 330 14.59 -11.89 -7.92
N THR A 331 15.25 -10.74 -8.05
CA THR A 331 15.90 -10.04 -6.92
C THR A 331 15.14 -8.84 -6.38
N ASN A 332 14.30 -8.17 -7.19
CA ASN A 332 13.61 -6.98 -6.73
C ASN A 332 12.48 -7.35 -5.76
N ARG A 333 12.60 -6.85 -4.53
CA ARG A 333 11.62 -6.92 -3.44
C ARG A 333 11.41 -5.52 -2.86
N PHE A 334 10.26 -5.32 -2.22
CA PHE A 334 9.69 -4.05 -1.80
C PHE A 334 9.07 -4.18 -0.39
N ASP A 335 9.78 -4.86 0.49
CA ASP A 335 9.49 -5.06 1.92
C ASP A 335 10.30 -4.14 2.84
#